data_AF-A0A0U1KN24-F1
#
_entry.id   AF-A0A0U1KN24-F1
#
_cell.length_a   1.000
_cell.length_b   1.000
_cell.length_c   1.000
_cell.angle_alpha   90.00
_cell.angle_beta   90.00
_cell.angle_gamma   90.00
#
_symmetry.space_group_name_H-M   'P 1'
#
loop_
_entity.id
_entity.type
_entity.pdbx_description
1 polymer ?
#
loop_
_entity_poly.entity_id
_entity_poly.type
_entity_poly.pdbx_seq_one_letter_code
_entity_poly.pdbx_strand_id
1 'polypeptide(L)'
;MKLTRSTYLLLLFIIIGIAIFFIKPLWSENNKNEIDEKKDHERTTEPSEYRGIDIKTVVIEEEVYKMAIHYPDLQSKSLNKPINAYISQSKKIFFDEIEHNLEFLKQKDRSGTYNLSFDIYEAADNIYSIVFMDESYVAGANGKQSSKVFMVNKVDESFISSKELLIDNSASRSKIHKLLLKAFQQSDTYKDFFFEEELKKWIEDEQQTFEKTYITKENLVFKFDKYEVTAGAAGSPEIAIPISDAKDIIKSRWLDLLDVEDKTDSEQPDVEKPEEDNADKGEIEKPSEHDKKVALTFDDGPHPENTLKILELLDEYGATATFFMLGNRVDFYQDIVKEVSERGHEIGNHTWNHKQLTKLGEENIKEEINRVNQAIQDITGEKPTVFRPPYGASNALVDELLHVPSVLWNIDTLDWKSHDPNKVLEVVKTNLKPNAIILMHDIHETTVEAVALVLDYLESEGYTSVGVSDVLQDKG
;
A
#
# COMPACT_ATOMS: atom_id res chain seq x y z
N MET A 1 -14.03 55.94 63.45
CA MET A 1 -14.80 54.71 63.74
C MET A 1 -13.84 53.53 63.58
N LYS A 2 -13.38 52.94 64.69
CA LYS A 2 -12.38 51.86 64.67
C LYS A 2 -13.12 50.54 64.44
N LEU A 3 -12.87 49.88 63.31
CA LEU A 3 -13.42 48.56 63.03
C LEU A 3 -12.84 47.54 64.01
N THR A 4 -13.72 46.71 64.56
CA THR A 4 -13.43 45.68 65.56
C THR A 4 -12.81 44.45 64.90
N ARG A 5 -12.07 43.63 65.67
CA ARG A 5 -11.41 42.39 65.18
C ARG A 5 -12.33 41.43 64.41
N SER A 6 -13.64 41.49 64.65
CA SER A 6 -14.64 40.68 63.93
C SER A 6 -14.90 41.16 62.49
N THR A 7 -14.77 42.47 62.21
CA THR A 7 -14.94 43.01 60.85
C THR A 7 -13.71 42.77 59.96
N TYR A 8 -12.52 42.58 60.55
CA TYR A 8 -11.34 42.11 59.82
C TYR A 8 -11.43 40.63 59.41
N LEU A 9 -12.09 39.77 60.21
CA LEU A 9 -12.27 38.38 59.85
C LEU A 9 -13.25 38.20 58.67
N LEU A 10 -14.33 38.99 58.61
CA LEU A 10 -15.31 38.86 57.53
C LEU A 10 -14.76 39.35 56.17
N LEU A 11 -13.90 40.38 56.17
CA LEU A 11 -13.20 40.84 54.95
C LEU A 11 -12.08 39.87 54.52
N LEU A 12 -11.48 39.13 55.45
CA LEU A 12 -10.50 38.09 55.12
C LEU A 12 -11.16 36.89 54.43
N PHE A 13 -12.39 36.51 54.83
CA PHE A 13 -13.10 35.38 54.21
C PHE A 13 -13.66 35.70 52.81
N ILE A 14 -13.97 36.96 52.50
CA ILE A 14 -14.39 37.34 51.14
C ILE A 14 -13.19 37.44 50.18
N ILE A 15 -12.00 37.80 50.66
CA ILE A 15 -10.78 37.79 49.85
C ILE A 15 -10.24 36.36 49.65
N ILE A 16 -10.39 35.47 50.64
CA ILE A 16 -10.01 34.05 50.51
C ILE A 16 -11.04 33.26 49.67
N GLY A 17 -12.32 33.64 49.70
CA GLY A 17 -13.37 33.05 48.87
C GLY A 17 -13.29 33.41 47.38
N ILE A 18 -12.67 34.54 47.02
CA ILE A 18 -12.43 34.93 45.62
C ILE A 18 -11.04 34.45 45.12
N ALA A 19 -10.08 34.20 46.03
CA ALA A 19 -8.79 33.61 45.68
C ALA A 19 -8.85 32.09 45.43
N ILE A 20 -9.85 31.37 45.96
CA ILE A 20 -9.98 29.91 45.77
C ILE A 20 -10.75 29.53 44.50
N PHE A 21 -11.36 30.49 43.78
CA PHE A 21 -11.98 30.24 42.47
C PHE A 21 -11.08 30.61 41.27
N PHE A 22 -9.88 31.15 41.52
CA PHE A 22 -8.88 31.52 40.50
C PHE A 22 -7.50 30.87 40.69
N ILE A 23 -7.40 29.84 41.53
CA ILE A 23 -6.24 28.95 41.59
C ILE A 23 -6.69 27.57 41.12
N LYS A 24 -6.92 27.45 39.79
CA LYS A 24 -6.65 26.17 39.14
C LYS A 24 -5.16 25.88 39.32
N PRO A 25 -4.73 24.61 39.46
CA PRO A 25 -3.33 24.30 39.66
C PRO A 25 -2.53 24.94 38.52
N LEU A 26 -1.51 25.73 38.87
CA LEU A 26 -0.35 25.98 38.01
C LEU A 26 0.33 24.61 37.81
N TRP A 27 -0.28 23.76 37.00
CA TRP A 27 0.37 22.68 36.32
C TRP A 27 0.86 23.27 35.01
N SER A 28 2.17 23.23 34.84
CA SER A 28 2.94 23.67 33.68
C SER A 28 2.15 23.62 32.37
N GLU A 29 1.86 24.79 31.80
CA GLU A 29 1.43 24.97 30.41
C GLU A 29 2.63 24.85 29.42
N ASN A 30 3.71 24.21 29.86
CA ASN A 30 4.86 23.79 29.07
C ASN A 30 5.07 22.28 29.30
N ASN A 31 4.26 21.41 28.67
CA ASN A 31 4.63 20.01 28.43
C ASN A 31 3.63 19.18 27.58
N LYS A 32 3.17 19.67 26.42
CA LYS A 32 2.39 18.81 25.48
C LYS A 32 2.67 19.06 24.00
N ASN A 33 3.92 19.33 23.63
CA ASN A 33 4.38 19.24 22.22
C ASN A 33 5.75 18.54 22.10
N GLU A 34 6.26 17.94 23.16
CA GLU A 34 7.38 17.00 23.11
C GLU A 34 6.82 15.65 23.54
N ILE A 35 6.28 14.89 22.56
CA ILE A 35 6.42 13.45 22.65
C ILE A 35 7.92 13.23 22.50
N ASP A 36 8.57 13.03 23.66
CA ASP A 36 9.98 12.70 23.89
C ASP A 36 10.77 12.43 22.58
N GLU A 37 11.60 13.39 22.14
CA GLU A 37 12.67 13.14 21.14
C GLU A 37 13.73 12.13 21.66
N LYS A 38 13.51 11.52 22.84
CA LYS A 38 14.43 10.62 23.54
C LYS A 38 14.09 9.14 23.50
N LYS A 39 12.97 8.75 22.89
CA LYS A 39 12.75 7.34 22.51
C LYS A 39 12.95 7.22 21.01
N ASP A 40 14.20 7.27 20.56
CA ASP A 40 14.53 6.99 19.16
C ASP A 40 14.55 5.49 18.94
N HIS A 41 13.38 5.03 18.53
CA HIS A 41 13.12 3.80 17.78
C HIS A 41 13.79 3.88 16.40
N GLU A 42 14.01 2.74 15.74
CA GLU A 42 14.93 2.59 14.60
C GLU A 42 14.74 3.63 13.49
N ARG A 43 15.79 4.43 13.25
CA ARG A 43 15.85 5.44 12.18
C ARG A 43 16.94 5.06 11.19
N THR A 44 16.54 4.79 9.96
CA THR A 44 17.48 4.50 8.88
C THR A 44 17.37 5.57 7.80
N THR A 45 18.47 5.76 7.08
CA THR A 45 18.53 6.63 5.90
C THR A 45 19.29 5.88 4.82
N GLU A 46 18.67 5.72 3.68
CA GLU A 46 19.21 4.99 2.54
C GLU A 46 19.05 5.82 1.27
N PRO A 47 19.98 5.74 0.30
CA PRO A 47 19.82 6.46 -0.96
C PRO A 47 18.64 5.90 -1.76
N SER A 48 17.85 6.77 -2.40
CA SER A 48 16.88 6.31 -3.41
C SER A 48 17.55 6.16 -4.78
N GLU A 49 16.83 5.56 -5.75
CA GLU A 49 17.26 5.54 -7.15
C GLU A 49 17.29 6.94 -7.78
N TYR A 50 16.57 7.89 -7.20
CA TYR A 50 16.50 9.26 -7.68
C TYR A 50 17.63 10.08 -7.08
N ARG A 51 18.63 10.38 -7.92
CA ARG A 51 19.84 11.12 -7.53
C ARG A 51 19.52 12.34 -6.65
N GLY A 52 20.04 12.37 -5.43
CA GLY A 52 19.86 13.50 -4.49
C GLY A 52 18.52 13.51 -3.76
N ILE A 53 17.83 12.37 -3.72
CA ILE A 53 16.71 12.06 -2.84
C ILE A 53 17.11 10.81 -2.06
N ASP A 54 17.19 10.91 -0.74
CA ASP A 54 17.36 9.76 0.15
C ASP A 54 15.97 9.35 0.68
N ILE A 55 15.87 8.15 1.24
CA ILE A 55 14.68 7.64 1.92
C ILE A 55 14.99 7.60 3.41
N LYS A 56 14.14 8.25 4.20
CA LYS A 56 14.16 8.15 5.66
C LYS A 56 13.05 7.23 6.11
N THR A 57 13.43 6.29 6.98
CA THR A 57 12.52 5.38 7.63
C THR A 57 12.53 5.64 9.12
N VAL A 58 11.33 5.71 9.71
CA VAL A 58 11.11 5.80 11.15
C VAL A 58 10.12 4.72 11.54
N VAL A 59 10.57 3.75 12.32
CA VAL A 59 9.72 2.72 12.92
C VAL A 59 9.58 3.03 14.40
N ILE A 60 8.37 2.94 14.96
CA ILE A 60 8.08 3.10 16.39
C ILE A 60 7.16 1.97 16.83
N GLU A 61 7.55 1.27 17.89
CA GLU A 61 6.70 0.27 18.54
C GLU A 61 6.48 0.64 20.01
N GLU A 62 5.22 0.82 20.40
CA GLU A 62 4.79 1.05 21.77
C GLU A 62 3.61 0.12 22.10
N GLU A 63 3.29 -0.02 23.38
CA GLU A 63 2.22 -0.93 23.87
C GLU A 63 0.88 -0.70 23.16
N VAL A 64 0.50 0.55 22.93
CA VAL A 64 -0.83 0.91 22.41
C VAL A 64 -0.80 1.35 20.95
N TYR A 65 0.38 1.40 20.31
CA TYR A 65 0.48 1.71 18.89
C TYR A 65 1.78 1.24 18.25
N LYS A 66 1.72 0.94 16.96
CA LYS A 66 2.87 0.71 16.10
C LYS A 66 2.83 1.67 14.91
N MET A 67 3.97 2.16 14.48
CA MET A 67 4.07 3.17 13.43
C MET A 67 5.28 2.95 12.54
N ALA A 68 5.08 3.00 11.22
CA ALA A 68 6.13 3.02 10.21
C ALA A 68 5.94 4.25 9.31
N ILE A 69 7.01 5.02 9.11
CA ILE A 69 7.00 6.23 8.27
C ILE A 69 8.20 6.17 7.35
N HIS A 70 7.92 6.04 6.06
CA HIS A 70 8.87 6.21 4.98
C HIS A 70 8.61 7.56 4.32
N TYR A 71 9.66 8.35 4.10
CA TYR A 71 9.54 9.63 3.41
C TYR A 71 10.83 10.04 2.70
N PRO A 72 10.74 10.83 1.61
CA PRO A 72 11.91 11.32 0.91
C PRO A 72 12.59 12.44 1.69
N ASP A 73 13.92 12.37 1.75
CA ASP A 73 14.80 13.44 2.21
C ASP A 73 15.58 13.98 1.01
N LEU A 74 15.11 15.11 0.47
CA LEU A 74 15.76 15.76 -0.66
C LEU A 74 16.98 16.55 -0.16
N GLN A 75 17.98 16.75 -1.03
CA GLN A 75 19.11 17.64 -0.68
C GLN A 75 18.68 19.09 -0.39
N SER A 76 17.50 19.50 -0.89
CA SER A 76 16.94 20.82 -0.65
C SER A 76 16.15 20.88 0.67
N LYS A 77 16.63 21.71 1.60
CA LYS A 77 15.90 22.03 2.85
C LYS A 77 14.59 22.76 2.61
N SER A 78 14.49 23.53 1.52
CA SER A 78 13.29 24.30 1.20
C SER A 78 12.15 23.37 0.77
N LEU A 79 12.46 22.34 -0.03
CA LEU A 79 11.54 21.27 -0.40
C LEU A 79 11.20 20.33 0.79
N ASN A 80 12.18 19.99 1.63
CA ASN A 80 11.89 19.12 2.79
C ASN A 80 10.95 19.78 3.80
N LYS A 81 10.92 21.12 3.89
CA LYS A 81 10.12 21.80 4.93
C LYS A 81 8.61 21.54 4.80
N PRO A 82 7.95 21.72 3.63
CA PRO A 82 6.53 21.37 3.48
C PRO A 82 6.25 19.87 3.61
N ILE A 83 7.16 19.01 3.12
CA ILE A 83 7.04 17.55 3.24
C ILE A 83 7.04 17.14 4.72
N ASN A 84 8.02 17.62 5.49
CA ASN A 84 8.12 17.35 6.94
C ASN A 84 6.94 17.94 7.72
N ALA A 85 6.38 19.06 7.28
CA ALA A 85 5.19 19.63 7.89
C ALA A 85 3.97 18.73 7.68
N TYR A 86 3.79 18.16 6.48
CA TYR A 86 2.74 17.18 6.21
C TYR A 86 2.90 15.92 7.08
N ILE A 87 4.10 15.34 7.12
CA ILE A 87 4.39 14.16 7.96
C ILE A 87 4.08 14.44 9.43
N SER A 88 4.49 15.61 9.93
CA SER A 88 4.23 16.02 11.32
C SER A 88 2.74 16.16 11.60
N GLN A 89 1.99 16.71 10.64
CA GLN A 89 0.54 16.85 10.75
C GLN A 89 -0.16 15.49 10.75
N SER A 90 0.20 14.58 9.84
CA SER A 90 -0.39 13.25 9.80
C SER A 90 -0.12 12.45 11.07
N LYS A 91 1.13 12.47 11.57
CA LYS A 91 1.48 11.88 12.87
C LYS A 91 0.61 12.42 14.00
N LYS A 92 0.38 13.73 14.02
CA LYS A 92 -0.45 14.37 15.05
C LYS A 92 -1.88 13.84 14.99
N ILE A 93 -2.46 13.73 13.79
CA ILE A 93 -3.81 13.19 13.61
C ILE A 93 -3.90 11.76 14.16
N PHE A 94 -2.94 10.90 13.81
CA PHE A 94 -2.88 9.54 14.35
C PHE A 94 -2.78 9.52 15.88
N PHE A 95 -1.88 10.32 16.47
CA PHE A 95 -1.75 10.38 17.93
C PHE A 95 -2.98 10.92 18.64
N ASP A 96 -3.66 11.93 18.07
CA ASP A 96 -4.93 12.42 18.60
C ASP A 96 -5.98 11.29 18.62
N GLU A 97 -5.99 10.39 17.63
CA GLU A 97 -6.87 9.22 17.59
C GLU A 97 -6.50 8.14 18.61
N ILE A 98 -5.20 7.87 18.79
CA ILE A 98 -4.71 6.98 19.85
C ILE A 98 -5.12 7.51 21.23
N GLU A 99 -4.92 8.80 21.51
CA GLU A 99 -5.31 9.41 22.80
C GLU A 99 -6.83 9.30 23.03
N HIS A 100 -7.62 9.51 21.98
CA HIS A 100 -9.08 9.39 22.05
C HIS A 100 -9.56 7.95 22.35
N ASN A 101 -8.84 6.92 21.87
CA ASN A 101 -9.23 5.52 21.99
C ASN A 101 -8.40 4.72 23.02
N LEU A 102 -7.59 5.40 23.82
CA LEU A 102 -6.58 4.76 24.68
C LEU A 102 -7.15 3.72 25.65
N GLU A 103 -8.28 4.04 26.31
CA GLU A 103 -8.94 3.11 27.23
C GLU A 103 -9.43 1.85 26.52
N PHE A 104 -10.00 2.01 25.32
CA PHE A 104 -10.49 0.90 24.51
C PHE A 104 -9.33 -0.02 24.08
N LEU A 105 -8.26 0.57 23.55
CA LEU A 105 -7.06 -0.15 23.10
C LEU A 105 -6.48 -1.00 24.24
N LYS A 106 -6.31 -0.42 25.42
CA LYS A 106 -5.79 -1.11 26.61
C LYS A 106 -6.73 -2.20 27.12
N GLN A 107 -8.04 -1.95 27.16
CA GLN A 107 -9.02 -2.95 27.63
C GLN A 107 -9.13 -4.15 26.69
N LYS A 108 -8.86 -3.95 25.40
CA LYS A 108 -8.97 -4.98 24.37
C LYS A 108 -7.63 -5.60 23.99
N ASP A 109 -6.54 -5.18 24.62
CA ASP A 109 -5.18 -5.60 24.29
C ASP A 109 -4.88 -5.42 22.79
N ARG A 110 -5.27 -4.26 22.25
CA ARG A 110 -5.06 -3.88 20.84
C ARG A 110 -4.12 -2.70 20.74
N SER A 111 -3.34 -2.68 19.66
CA SER A 111 -2.51 -1.54 19.27
C SER A 111 -3.05 -0.89 18.00
N GLY A 112 -3.09 0.44 17.96
CA GLY A 112 -3.33 1.14 16.69
C GLY A 112 -2.11 1.05 15.76
N THR A 113 -2.32 0.98 14.45
CA THR A 113 -1.25 0.97 13.46
C THR A 113 -1.28 2.22 12.61
N TYR A 114 -0.11 2.75 12.28
CA TYR A 114 0.07 3.85 11.33
C TYR A 114 1.16 3.52 10.32
N ASN A 115 0.85 3.68 9.05
CA ASN A 115 1.78 3.51 7.95
C ASN A 115 1.73 4.75 7.05
N LEU A 116 2.87 5.41 6.88
CA LEU A 116 3.05 6.43 5.86
C LEU A 116 4.10 5.93 4.87
N SER A 117 3.67 5.65 3.64
CA SER A 117 4.56 5.28 2.54
C SER A 117 4.49 6.34 1.44
N PHE A 118 5.40 6.25 0.47
CA PHE A 118 5.38 7.12 -0.70
C PHE A 118 5.96 6.41 -1.92
N ASP A 119 5.50 6.83 -3.08
CA ASP A 119 6.12 6.56 -4.38
C ASP A 119 6.73 7.84 -4.95
N ILE A 120 7.75 7.67 -5.80
CA ILE A 120 8.29 8.75 -6.61
C ILE A 120 8.12 8.38 -8.07
N TYR A 121 7.67 9.33 -8.88
CA TYR A 121 7.61 9.21 -10.32
C TYR A 121 8.40 10.33 -10.95
N GLU A 122 9.38 9.99 -11.78
CA GLU A 122 10.04 10.98 -12.63
C GLU A 122 9.08 11.40 -13.74
N ALA A 123 8.81 12.71 -13.86
CA ALA A 123 7.99 13.24 -14.93
C ALA A 123 8.86 13.76 -16.08
N ALA A 124 9.91 14.49 -15.75
CA ALA A 124 10.93 15.00 -16.68
C ALA A 124 12.24 15.17 -15.92
N ASP A 125 13.31 15.57 -16.61
CA ASP A 125 14.60 15.84 -15.97
C ASP A 125 14.44 16.81 -14.79
N ASN A 126 14.80 16.32 -13.59
CA ASN A 126 14.71 17.05 -12.31
C ASN A 126 13.29 17.39 -11.82
N ILE A 127 12.24 16.86 -12.47
CA ILE A 127 10.85 17.04 -12.06
C ILE A 127 10.29 15.70 -11.59
N TYR A 128 9.86 15.65 -10.34
CA TYR A 128 9.38 14.42 -9.70
C TYR A 128 8.01 14.64 -9.08
N SER A 129 7.14 13.64 -9.20
CA SER A 129 5.89 13.54 -8.45
C SER A 129 6.10 12.59 -7.28
N ILE A 130 6.03 13.10 -6.06
CA ILE A 130 6.11 12.34 -4.81
C ILE A 130 4.68 12.11 -4.32
N VAL A 131 4.25 10.86 -4.23
CA VAL A 131 2.87 10.49 -3.90
C VAL A 131 2.86 9.73 -2.58
N PHE A 132 2.40 10.38 -1.51
CA PHE A 132 2.24 9.77 -0.21
C PHE A 132 0.93 9.00 -0.10
N MET A 133 1.00 7.85 0.56
CA MET A 133 -0.12 7.02 0.99
C MET A 133 -0.10 6.96 2.51
N ASP A 134 -1.16 7.49 3.12
CA ASP A 134 -1.31 7.62 4.56
C ASP A 134 -2.43 6.68 5.02
N GLU A 135 -2.07 5.72 5.87
CA GLU A 135 -2.95 4.67 6.34
C GLU A 135 -2.87 4.51 7.86
N SER A 136 -4.03 4.45 8.51
CA SER A 136 -4.09 4.24 9.96
C SER A 136 -5.27 3.36 10.37
N TYR A 137 -5.05 2.51 11.37
CA TYR A 137 -6.08 1.71 12.02
C TYR A 137 -5.98 1.89 13.53
N VAL A 138 -7.00 2.46 14.15
CA VAL A 138 -6.99 2.70 15.61
C VAL A 138 -8.12 1.92 16.29
N ALA A 139 -9.37 2.22 15.93
CA ALA A 139 -10.53 1.54 16.49
C ALA A 139 -11.66 1.47 15.45
N GLY A 140 -12.38 0.34 15.43
CA GLY A 140 -13.45 0.05 14.46
C GLY A 140 -13.04 -0.96 13.39
N ALA A 141 -13.95 -1.24 12.46
CA ALA A 141 -13.74 -2.20 11.38
C ALA A 141 -13.05 -1.61 10.14
N ASN A 142 -12.92 -0.28 10.05
CA ASN A 142 -12.38 0.40 8.88
C ASN A 142 -11.18 1.27 9.26
N GLY A 143 -10.05 1.08 8.57
CA GLY A 143 -8.93 2.01 8.60
C GLY A 143 -9.21 3.29 7.83
N LYS A 144 -8.48 4.35 8.18
CA LYS A 144 -8.41 5.59 7.41
C LYS A 144 -7.33 5.46 6.36
N GLN A 145 -7.65 5.89 5.15
CA GLN A 145 -6.70 5.97 4.05
C GLN A 145 -6.85 7.33 3.39
N SER A 146 -5.74 8.01 3.15
CA SER A 146 -5.69 9.26 2.42
C SER A 146 -4.40 9.36 1.62
N SER A 147 -4.33 10.36 0.74
CA SER A 147 -3.13 10.58 -0.08
C SER A 147 -2.74 12.05 -0.17
N LYS A 148 -1.45 12.29 -0.39
CA LYS A 148 -0.90 13.62 -0.62
C LYS A 148 0.12 13.58 -1.74
N VAL A 149 -0.02 14.51 -2.70
CA VAL A 149 0.93 14.67 -3.80
C VAL A 149 1.81 15.89 -3.54
N PHE A 150 3.10 15.74 -3.82
CA PHE A 150 4.07 16.82 -3.98
C PHE A 150 4.77 16.67 -5.33
N MET A 151 4.46 17.55 -6.27
CA MET A 151 5.27 17.66 -7.47
C MET A 151 6.39 18.67 -7.22
N VAL A 152 7.63 18.26 -7.44
CA VAL A 152 8.82 19.04 -7.12
C VAL A 152 9.65 19.30 -8.37
N ASN A 153 10.13 20.53 -8.51
CA ASN A 153 11.21 20.88 -9.43
C ASN A 153 12.49 21.06 -8.60
N LYS A 154 13.46 20.17 -8.80
CA LYS A 154 14.71 20.20 -8.03
C LYS A 154 15.70 21.26 -8.50
N VAL A 155 15.52 21.85 -9.69
CA VAL A 155 16.43 22.87 -10.21
C VAL A 155 16.18 24.22 -9.53
N ASP A 156 14.93 24.62 -9.40
CA ASP A 156 14.53 25.88 -8.76
C ASP A 156 14.04 25.71 -7.31
N GLU A 157 14.06 24.47 -6.81
CA GLU A 157 13.61 24.08 -5.48
C GLU A 157 12.16 24.50 -5.18
N SER A 158 11.28 24.38 -6.16
CA SER A 158 9.87 24.76 -6.05
C SER A 158 8.92 23.57 -6.12
N PHE A 159 7.70 23.79 -5.62
CA PHE A 159 6.58 22.86 -5.83
C PHE A 159 5.77 23.31 -7.03
N ILE A 160 5.32 22.35 -7.82
CA ILE A 160 4.43 22.56 -8.95
C ILE A 160 3.01 22.28 -8.46
N SER A 161 2.19 23.31 -8.36
CA SER A 161 0.77 23.13 -8.00
C SER A 161 -0.04 22.57 -9.17
N SER A 162 -1.16 21.91 -8.89
CA SER A 162 -2.12 21.50 -9.92
C SER A 162 -2.67 22.70 -10.70
N LYS A 163 -2.82 23.87 -10.06
CA LYS A 163 -3.16 25.14 -10.74
C LYS A 163 -2.09 25.57 -11.75
N GLU A 164 -0.84 25.26 -11.48
CA GLU A 164 0.28 25.55 -12.37
C GLU A 164 0.41 24.54 -13.50
N LEU A 165 0.03 23.28 -13.25
CA LEU A 165 0.05 22.18 -14.20
C LEU A 165 -1.13 22.24 -15.19
N LEU A 166 -2.34 22.41 -14.68
CA LEU A 166 -3.58 22.23 -15.42
C LEU A 166 -4.16 23.54 -15.93
N ILE A 167 -4.78 23.48 -17.10
CA ILE A 167 -5.74 24.48 -17.55
C ILE A 167 -7.02 24.22 -16.76
N ASP A 168 -7.45 25.18 -15.93
CA ASP A 168 -8.67 25.06 -15.14
C ASP A 168 -9.74 26.06 -15.60
N ASN A 169 -10.60 25.63 -16.51
CA ASN A 169 -11.78 26.35 -16.97
C ASN A 169 -12.90 25.36 -17.31
N SER A 170 -14.09 25.86 -17.66
CA SER A 170 -15.24 25.01 -17.96
C SER A 170 -14.98 23.98 -19.08
N ALA A 171 -14.23 24.35 -20.12
CA ALA A 171 -13.93 23.45 -21.23
C ALA A 171 -12.96 22.33 -20.81
N SER A 172 -11.90 22.66 -20.08
CA SER A 172 -10.94 21.66 -19.60
C SER A 172 -11.55 20.75 -18.54
N ARG A 173 -12.34 21.28 -17.59
CA ARG A 173 -13.10 20.46 -16.62
C ARG A 173 -14.06 19.49 -17.30
N SER A 174 -14.77 19.93 -18.35
CA SER A 174 -15.63 19.06 -19.15
C SER A 174 -14.84 17.94 -19.86
N LYS A 175 -13.62 18.24 -20.32
CA LYS A 175 -12.73 17.25 -20.93
C LYS A 175 -12.21 16.25 -19.89
N ILE A 176 -11.76 16.72 -18.72
CA ILE A 176 -11.34 15.88 -17.59
C ILE A 176 -12.47 14.93 -17.21
N HIS A 177 -13.69 15.45 -17.04
CA HIS A 177 -14.85 14.61 -16.73
C HIS A 177 -15.04 13.48 -17.76
N LYS A 178 -15.00 13.79 -19.06
CA LYS A 178 -15.16 12.78 -20.11
C LYS A 178 -14.06 11.71 -20.10
N LEU A 179 -12.80 12.14 -19.89
CA LEU A 179 -11.66 11.24 -19.84
C LEU A 179 -11.76 10.30 -18.63
N LEU A 180 -12.02 10.86 -17.45
CA LEU A 180 -12.17 10.09 -16.21
C LEU A 180 -13.39 9.18 -16.26
N LEU A 181 -14.55 9.67 -16.72
CA LEU A 181 -15.76 8.88 -16.84
C LEU A 181 -15.53 7.65 -17.73
N LYS A 182 -14.92 7.87 -18.91
CA LYS A 182 -14.56 6.78 -19.82
C LYS A 182 -13.57 5.81 -19.14
N ALA A 183 -12.54 6.32 -18.47
CA ALA A 183 -11.53 5.49 -17.82
C ALA A 183 -12.14 4.65 -16.67
N PHE A 184 -13.00 5.22 -15.85
CA PHE A 184 -13.69 4.50 -14.78
C PHE A 184 -14.66 3.45 -15.32
N GLN A 185 -15.46 3.77 -16.34
CA GLN A 185 -16.41 2.83 -16.95
C GLN A 185 -15.72 1.68 -17.70
N GLN A 186 -14.51 1.92 -18.24
CA GLN A 186 -13.70 0.91 -18.91
C GLN A 186 -12.74 0.19 -17.97
N SER A 187 -12.54 0.70 -16.76
CA SER A 187 -11.66 0.08 -15.77
C SER A 187 -12.30 -1.20 -15.24
N ASP A 188 -11.63 -2.32 -15.46
CA ASP A 188 -12.06 -3.57 -14.86
C ASP A 188 -11.91 -3.58 -13.33
N THR A 189 -11.13 -2.65 -12.76
CA THR A 189 -10.93 -2.51 -11.31
C THR A 189 -12.03 -1.67 -10.68
N TYR A 190 -12.47 -0.59 -11.35
CA TYR A 190 -13.32 0.42 -10.72
C TYR A 190 -14.76 0.45 -11.22
N LYS A 191 -15.07 -0.10 -12.40
CA LYS A 191 -16.39 0.04 -13.04
C LYS A 191 -17.57 -0.37 -12.13
N ASP A 192 -17.42 -1.45 -11.37
CA ASP A 192 -18.48 -2.00 -10.51
C ASP A 192 -18.69 -1.17 -9.23
N PHE A 193 -17.69 -0.36 -8.85
CA PHE A 193 -17.70 0.46 -7.63
C PHE A 193 -17.86 1.95 -7.92
N PHE A 194 -17.82 2.35 -9.19
CA PHE A 194 -17.75 3.73 -9.62
C PHE A 194 -19.08 4.47 -9.48
N PHE A 195 -19.03 5.65 -8.87
CA PHE A 195 -20.18 6.52 -8.67
C PHE A 195 -20.13 7.69 -9.65
N GLU A 196 -20.80 7.53 -10.80
CA GLU A 196 -20.83 8.55 -11.86
C GLU A 196 -21.29 9.93 -11.36
N GLU A 197 -22.32 9.97 -10.50
CA GLU A 197 -22.81 11.22 -9.92
C GLU A 197 -21.81 11.88 -8.95
N GLU A 198 -20.99 11.10 -8.25
CA GLU A 198 -19.96 11.66 -7.37
C GLU A 198 -18.79 12.21 -8.18
N LEU A 199 -18.38 11.55 -9.27
CA LEU A 199 -17.40 12.13 -10.20
C LEU A 199 -17.90 13.45 -10.80
N LYS A 200 -19.17 13.50 -11.16
CA LYS A 200 -19.78 14.72 -11.69
C LYS A 200 -19.73 15.85 -10.67
N LYS A 201 -20.17 15.61 -9.42
CA LYS A 201 -20.07 16.60 -8.34
C LYS A 201 -18.63 17.03 -8.08
N TRP A 202 -17.71 16.08 -8.09
CA TRP A 202 -16.28 16.33 -7.89
C TRP A 202 -15.69 17.27 -8.95
N ILE A 203 -16.09 17.12 -10.23
CA ILE A 203 -15.69 18.03 -11.30
C ILE A 203 -16.37 19.40 -11.21
N GLU A 204 -17.67 19.41 -10.89
CA GLU A 204 -18.51 20.62 -10.86
C GLU A 204 -18.25 21.50 -9.64
N ASP A 205 -17.62 20.98 -8.59
CA ASP A 205 -17.23 21.75 -7.41
C ASP A 205 -16.20 22.83 -7.77
N GLU A 206 -16.60 24.11 -7.70
CA GLU A 206 -15.72 25.26 -7.94
C GLU A 206 -14.55 25.34 -6.94
N GLN A 207 -14.66 24.69 -5.78
CA GLN A 207 -13.57 24.58 -4.80
C GLN A 207 -12.58 23.45 -5.10
N GLN A 208 -12.87 22.57 -6.08
CA GLN A 208 -11.95 21.52 -6.49
C GLN A 208 -10.67 22.12 -7.06
N THR A 209 -9.53 21.72 -6.49
CA THR A 209 -8.19 22.21 -6.80
C THR A 209 -7.30 21.21 -7.53
N PHE A 210 -7.75 19.96 -7.68
CA PHE A 210 -7.01 18.87 -8.34
C PHE A 210 -5.65 18.57 -7.69
N GLU A 211 -5.48 18.84 -6.40
CA GLU A 211 -4.19 18.76 -5.67
C GLU A 211 -3.63 17.34 -5.53
N LYS A 212 -4.41 16.31 -5.90
CA LYS A 212 -3.97 14.91 -5.98
C LYS A 212 -3.75 14.44 -7.42
N THR A 213 -3.62 15.39 -8.32
CA THR A 213 -3.24 15.14 -9.70
C THR A 213 -1.74 15.30 -9.83
N TYR A 214 -1.11 14.37 -10.53
CA TYR A 214 0.33 14.38 -10.74
C TYR A 214 0.69 13.89 -12.14
N ILE A 215 1.94 14.07 -12.56
CA ILE A 215 2.41 13.60 -13.87
C ILE A 215 3.53 12.59 -13.71
N THR A 216 3.55 11.65 -14.63
CA THR A 216 4.69 10.77 -14.92
C THR A 216 5.20 11.10 -16.33
N LYS A 217 6.23 10.39 -16.81
CA LYS A 217 6.71 10.56 -18.20
C LYS A 217 5.60 10.39 -19.24
N GLU A 218 4.65 9.49 -18.98
CA GLU A 218 3.67 9.06 -19.99
C GLU A 218 2.24 9.47 -19.67
N ASN A 219 1.93 9.79 -18.41
CA ASN A 219 0.55 9.94 -17.95
C ASN A 219 0.34 11.19 -17.08
N LEU A 220 -0.84 11.79 -17.22
CA LEU A 220 -1.46 12.63 -16.21
C LEU A 220 -2.35 11.74 -15.34
N VAL A 221 -2.04 11.68 -14.05
CA VAL A 221 -2.66 10.75 -13.12
C VAL A 221 -3.56 11.51 -12.15
N PHE A 222 -4.81 11.07 -12.01
CA PHE A 222 -5.76 11.58 -11.03
C PHE A 222 -5.94 10.54 -9.92
N LYS A 223 -5.56 10.92 -8.69
CA LYS A 223 -5.75 10.09 -7.50
C LYS A 223 -6.93 10.57 -6.66
N PHE A 224 -7.70 9.62 -6.15
CA PHE A 224 -8.90 9.84 -5.35
C PHE A 224 -8.74 9.18 -3.98
N ASP A 225 -9.29 9.81 -2.95
CA ASP A 225 -9.39 9.15 -1.65
C ASP A 225 -10.50 8.09 -1.68
N LYS A 226 -10.40 7.16 -0.72
CA LYS A 226 -11.47 6.20 -0.43
C LYS A 226 -12.81 6.91 -0.24
N TYR A 227 -13.86 6.38 -0.88
CA TYR A 227 -15.22 6.92 -0.90
C TYR A 227 -15.44 8.20 -1.71
N GLU A 228 -14.43 8.77 -2.37
CA GLU A 228 -14.58 10.05 -3.08
C GLU A 228 -15.40 9.91 -4.37
N VAL A 229 -15.04 8.94 -5.22
CA VAL A 229 -15.75 8.67 -6.50
C VAL A 229 -16.08 7.18 -6.70
N THR A 230 -15.74 6.34 -5.73
CA THR A 230 -15.99 4.89 -5.75
C THR A 230 -16.45 4.41 -4.38
N ALA A 231 -17.06 3.23 -4.32
CA ALA A 231 -17.32 2.55 -3.05
C ALA A 231 -16.01 2.27 -2.29
N GLY A 232 -16.09 2.11 -0.96
CA GLY A 232 -14.91 1.86 -0.12
C GLY A 232 -14.15 0.58 -0.45
N ALA A 233 -14.83 -0.42 -1.03
CA ALA A 233 -14.20 -1.66 -1.49
C ALA A 233 -13.19 -1.44 -2.63
N ALA A 234 -13.28 -0.31 -3.36
CA ALA A 234 -12.32 0.04 -4.42
C ALA A 234 -11.05 0.74 -3.91
N GLY A 235 -10.87 0.87 -2.59
CA GLY A 235 -9.71 1.54 -2.01
C GLY A 235 -9.63 3.03 -2.37
N SER A 236 -8.43 3.52 -2.66
CA SER A 236 -8.14 4.90 -3.12
C SER A 236 -7.79 4.90 -4.61
N PRO A 237 -8.77 5.16 -5.51
CA PRO A 237 -8.60 4.97 -6.95
C PRO A 237 -7.53 5.85 -7.57
N GLU A 238 -6.93 5.34 -8.65
CA GLU A 238 -5.95 6.07 -9.43
C GLU A 238 -6.17 5.86 -10.93
N ILE A 239 -6.35 6.95 -11.66
CA ILE A 239 -6.62 6.93 -13.10
C ILE A 239 -5.48 7.62 -13.84
N ALA A 240 -4.70 6.83 -14.58
CA ALA A 240 -3.68 7.32 -15.49
C ALA A 240 -4.31 7.64 -16.87
N ILE A 241 -4.19 8.89 -17.29
CA ILE A 241 -4.59 9.36 -18.62
C ILE A 241 -3.32 9.62 -19.44
N PRO A 242 -3.14 8.98 -20.60
CA PRO A 242 -2.00 9.25 -21.47
C PRO A 242 -1.85 10.74 -21.76
N ILE A 243 -0.61 11.26 -21.71
CA ILE A 243 -0.33 12.68 -21.97
C ILE A 243 -0.83 13.10 -23.37
N SER A 244 -0.81 12.19 -24.35
CA SER A 244 -1.37 12.40 -25.69
C SER A 244 -2.85 12.79 -25.67
N ASP A 245 -3.62 12.22 -24.76
CA ASP A 245 -5.06 12.46 -24.62
C ASP A 245 -5.37 13.68 -23.74
N ALA A 246 -4.36 14.09 -22.94
CA ALA A 246 -4.42 15.18 -21.97
C ALA A 246 -3.77 16.50 -22.45
N LYS A 247 -3.32 16.61 -23.71
CA LYS A 247 -2.63 17.81 -24.23
C LYS A 247 -3.43 19.11 -24.01
N ASP A 248 -4.75 19.05 -24.17
CA ASP A 248 -5.64 20.23 -24.04
C ASP A 248 -5.98 20.60 -22.59
N ILE A 249 -5.59 19.77 -21.61
CA ILE A 249 -5.84 20.01 -20.18
C ILE A 249 -4.56 20.36 -19.42
N ILE A 250 -3.39 20.11 -20.00
CA ILE A 250 -2.07 20.46 -19.45
C ILE A 250 -1.60 21.79 -20.06
N LYS A 251 -1.02 22.68 -19.26
CA LYS A 251 -0.47 23.94 -19.80
C LYS A 251 0.75 23.66 -20.67
N SER A 252 0.85 24.37 -21.79
CA SER A 252 1.87 24.16 -22.84
C SER A 252 3.31 24.05 -22.31
N ARG A 253 3.70 24.90 -21.34
CA ARG A 253 5.06 24.88 -20.77
C ARG A 253 5.48 23.52 -20.22
N TRP A 254 4.53 22.69 -19.78
CA TRP A 254 4.80 21.36 -19.23
C TRP A 254 4.82 20.31 -20.33
N LEU A 255 4.08 20.48 -21.42
CA LEU A 255 4.15 19.61 -22.59
C LEU A 255 5.53 19.70 -23.26
N ASP A 256 6.09 20.91 -23.33
CA ASP A 256 7.44 21.15 -23.87
C ASP A 256 8.52 20.44 -23.05
N LEU A 257 8.30 20.24 -21.74
CA LEU A 257 9.24 19.56 -20.83
C LEU A 257 9.11 18.04 -20.87
N LEU A 258 7.97 17.51 -21.29
CA LEU A 258 7.65 16.07 -21.32
C LEU A 258 8.10 15.38 -22.62
N ASP A 259 8.83 16.08 -23.50
CA ASP A 259 9.34 15.61 -24.80
C ASP A 259 8.32 14.76 -25.58
N VAL A 260 7.07 15.26 -25.62
CA VAL A 260 5.97 14.57 -26.27
C VAL A 260 6.12 14.75 -27.78
N GLU A 261 6.96 13.93 -28.41
CA GLU A 261 6.96 13.76 -29.86
C GLU A 261 5.53 13.39 -30.30
N ASP A 262 5.02 14.12 -31.29
CA ASP A 262 3.74 13.85 -31.94
C ASP A 262 3.88 12.56 -32.76
N LYS A 263 3.87 11.40 -32.09
CA LYS A 263 3.75 10.10 -32.75
C LYS A 263 2.30 9.90 -33.16
N THR A 264 1.89 10.63 -34.18
CA THR A 264 0.84 10.14 -35.08
C THR A 264 1.47 9.05 -35.93
N ASP A 265 1.48 7.82 -35.44
CA ASP A 265 1.59 6.65 -36.31
C ASP A 265 0.67 5.55 -35.77
N SER A 266 -0.43 5.38 -36.49
CA SER A 266 -1.23 4.18 -36.47
C SER A 266 -0.43 3.06 -37.13
N GLU A 267 0.22 2.20 -36.34
CA GLU A 267 0.55 0.86 -36.79
C GLU A 267 0.09 -0.13 -35.73
N GLN A 268 -1.02 -0.81 -36.05
CA GLN A 268 -1.40 -2.06 -35.41
C GLN A 268 -0.34 -3.12 -35.75
N PRO A 269 0.17 -3.89 -34.78
CA PRO A 269 0.72 -5.20 -35.11
C PRO A 269 -0.43 -6.14 -35.43
N ASP A 270 -0.49 -6.59 -36.68
CA ASP A 270 -1.29 -7.73 -37.11
C ASP A 270 -0.90 -8.96 -36.27
N VAL A 271 -1.85 -9.48 -35.51
CA VAL A 271 -1.69 -10.77 -34.81
C VAL A 271 -2.04 -11.87 -35.81
N GLU A 272 -1.01 -12.46 -36.42
CA GLU A 272 -1.14 -13.75 -37.11
C GLU A 272 -1.57 -14.83 -36.11
N LYS A 273 -2.64 -15.55 -36.47
CA LYS A 273 -3.09 -16.77 -35.82
C LYS A 273 -2.04 -17.87 -35.97
N PRO A 274 -1.76 -18.69 -34.94
CA PRO A 274 -1.18 -20.00 -35.15
C PRO A 274 -2.25 -20.99 -35.63
N GLU A 275 -1.91 -21.70 -36.68
CA GLU A 275 -2.66 -22.82 -37.25
C GLU A 275 -2.73 -24.01 -36.28
N GLU A 276 -3.86 -24.72 -36.29
CA GLU A 276 -4.06 -26.01 -35.64
C GLU A 276 -3.17 -27.07 -36.31
N ASP A 277 -2.19 -27.59 -35.58
CA ASP A 277 -1.51 -28.82 -35.95
C ASP A 277 -2.05 -29.98 -35.09
N ASN A 278 -2.60 -30.98 -35.78
CA ASN A 278 -3.14 -32.20 -35.18
C ASN A 278 -2.00 -33.12 -34.74
N ALA A 279 -1.91 -33.41 -33.44
CA ALA A 279 -1.09 -34.50 -32.94
C ALA A 279 -1.82 -35.31 -31.86
N ASP A 280 -2.22 -36.51 -32.29
CA ASP A 280 -2.33 -37.80 -31.61
C ASP A 280 -2.88 -37.89 -30.16
N LYS A 281 -3.97 -38.63 -30.01
CA LYS A 281 -4.58 -39.00 -28.72
C LYS A 281 -3.83 -40.22 -28.15
N GLY A 282 -2.85 -39.95 -27.29
CA GLY A 282 -2.41 -40.93 -26.28
C GLY A 282 -3.36 -40.92 -25.08
N GLU A 283 -3.95 -42.07 -24.76
CA GLU A 283 -4.71 -42.28 -23.52
C GLU A 283 -3.81 -42.01 -22.31
N ILE A 284 -4.18 -41.02 -21.48
CA ILE A 284 -3.53 -40.78 -20.19
C ILE A 284 -4.41 -41.42 -19.11
N GLU A 285 -3.82 -42.37 -18.40
CA GLU A 285 -4.38 -43.06 -17.24
C GLU A 285 -4.85 -42.05 -16.18
N LYS A 286 -5.99 -42.36 -15.53
CA LYS A 286 -6.53 -41.55 -14.43
C LYS A 286 -5.49 -41.42 -13.30
N PRO A 287 -5.18 -40.21 -12.81
CA PRO A 287 -4.34 -40.05 -11.63
C PRO A 287 -5.01 -40.71 -10.43
N SER A 288 -4.20 -41.35 -9.58
CA SER A 288 -4.65 -42.00 -8.36
C SER A 288 -5.18 -40.97 -7.35
N GLU A 289 -6.06 -41.41 -6.45
CA GLU A 289 -6.82 -40.60 -5.48
C GLU A 289 -5.94 -39.91 -4.39
N HIS A 290 -4.63 -39.82 -4.58
CA HIS A 290 -3.66 -39.24 -3.63
C HIS A 290 -2.78 -38.09 -4.17
N ASP A 291 -2.99 -37.62 -5.42
CA ASP A 291 -2.08 -36.67 -6.09
C ASP A 291 -2.68 -35.27 -6.39
N LYS A 292 -3.85 -34.94 -5.83
CA LYS A 292 -4.49 -33.63 -6.06
C LYS A 292 -3.98 -32.58 -5.06
N LYS A 293 -2.87 -31.94 -5.40
CA LYS A 293 -2.30 -30.83 -4.62
C LYS A 293 -2.46 -29.50 -5.35
N VAL A 294 -2.51 -28.42 -4.59
CA VAL A 294 -2.37 -27.03 -5.07
C VAL A 294 -1.50 -26.23 -4.12
N ALA A 295 -1.02 -25.07 -4.55
CA ALA A 295 -0.36 -24.11 -3.69
C ALA A 295 -1.22 -22.85 -3.59
N LEU A 296 -1.78 -22.60 -2.40
CA LEU A 296 -2.28 -21.28 -2.05
C LEU A 296 -1.06 -20.39 -1.75
N THR A 297 -0.99 -19.24 -2.43
CA THR A 297 0.11 -18.30 -2.28
C THR A 297 -0.40 -16.90 -1.96
N PHE A 298 0.27 -16.22 -1.05
CA PHE A 298 -0.12 -14.90 -0.55
C PHE A 298 1.01 -13.89 -0.71
N ASP A 299 0.76 -12.79 -1.41
CA ASP A 299 1.72 -11.72 -1.65
C ASP A 299 1.44 -10.50 -0.75
N ASP A 300 2.44 -9.63 -0.60
CA ASP A 300 2.43 -8.32 0.09
C ASP A 300 2.38 -8.32 1.62
N GLY A 301 2.20 -9.49 2.25
CA GLY A 301 2.24 -9.63 3.70
C GLY A 301 3.65 -9.48 4.32
N PRO A 302 3.74 -9.61 5.65
CA PRO A 302 2.62 -9.88 6.57
C PRO A 302 1.70 -8.67 6.80
N HIS A 303 0.46 -8.95 7.18
CA HIS A 303 -0.52 -8.00 7.69
C HIS A 303 -0.92 -8.40 9.13
N PRO A 304 -1.05 -7.45 10.07
CA PRO A 304 -1.14 -7.75 11.50
C PRO A 304 -2.39 -8.54 11.93
N GLU A 305 -3.51 -8.41 11.20
CA GLU A 305 -4.74 -9.16 11.51
C GLU A 305 -5.02 -10.26 10.48
N ASN A 306 -5.07 -9.90 9.19
CA ASN A 306 -5.44 -10.81 8.11
C ASN A 306 -4.52 -12.03 7.95
N THR A 307 -3.19 -11.87 8.03
CA THR A 307 -2.26 -13.01 7.95
C THR A 307 -2.55 -14.01 9.07
N LEU A 308 -2.74 -13.55 10.31
CA LEU A 308 -3.07 -14.41 11.45
C LEU A 308 -4.39 -15.15 11.27
N LYS A 309 -5.44 -14.48 10.78
CA LYS A 309 -6.73 -15.13 10.47
C LYS A 309 -6.59 -16.19 9.37
N ILE A 310 -5.76 -15.94 8.36
CA ILE A 310 -5.48 -16.91 7.30
C ILE A 310 -4.72 -18.12 7.87
N LEU A 311 -3.76 -17.92 8.78
CA LEU A 311 -3.07 -19.03 9.45
C LEU A 311 -4.04 -19.89 10.27
N GLU A 312 -4.98 -19.28 10.99
CA GLU A 312 -6.04 -20.01 11.72
C GLU A 312 -6.89 -20.86 10.76
N LEU A 313 -7.31 -20.29 9.62
CA LEU A 313 -8.05 -21.04 8.61
C LEU A 313 -7.22 -22.18 8.01
N LEU A 314 -5.93 -21.97 7.72
CA LEU A 314 -5.08 -23.03 7.17
C LEU A 314 -4.92 -24.19 8.17
N ASP A 315 -4.76 -23.90 9.46
CA ASP A 315 -4.67 -24.91 10.52
C ASP A 315 -5.96 -25.74 10.64
N GLU A 316 -7.14 -25.10 10.55
CA GLU A 316 -8.44 -25.78 10.62
C GLU A 316 -8.60 -26.85 9.53
N TYR A 317 -8.01 -26.62 8.35
CA TYR A 317 -8.08 -27.54 7.21
C TYR A 317 -6.85 -28.44 7.10
N GLY A 318 -5.89 -28.36 8.02
CA GLY A 318 -4.61 -29.07 7.93
C GLY A 318 -3.83 -28.74 6.65
N ALA A 319 -4.00 -27.52 6.14
CA ALA A 319 -3.42 -27.02 4.90
C ALA A 319 -2.13 -26.24 5.18
N THR A 320 -1.19 -26.28 4.23
CA THR A 320 -0.05 -25.35 4.22
C THR A 320 -0.09 -24.46 2.98
N ALA A 321 0.67 -23.38 2.98
CA ALA A 321 0.64 -22.33 1.97
C ALA A 321 2.03 -21.70 1.84
N THR A 322 2.21 -20.84 0.84
CA THR A 322 3.43 -20.05 0.66
C THR A 322 3.13 -18.56 0.79
N PHE A 323 3.87 -17.86 1.65
CA PHE A 323 3.74 -16.41 1.85
C PHE A 323 4.94 -15.69 1.24
N PHE A 324 4.73 -14.95 0.15
CA PHE A 324 5.74 -14.10 -0.47
C PHE A 324 5.73 -12.73 0.21
N MET A 325 6.66 -12.55 1.14
CA MET A 325 6.64 -11.41 2.05
C MET A 325 7.49 -10.24 1.57
N LEU A 326 7.01 -9.03 1.83
CA LEU A 326 7.78 -7.79 1.63
C LEU A 326 8.72 -7.54 2.81
N GLY A 327 9.97 -7.20 2.52
CA GLY A 327 11.00 -6.99 3.53
C GLY A 327 10.67 -5.92 4.56
N ASN A 328 10.11 -4.80 4.13
CA ASN A 328 9.68 -3.73 5.04
C ASN A 328 8.61 -4.18 6.06
N ARG A 329 7.79 -5.17 5.71
CA ARG A 329 6.79 -5.78 6.58
C ARG A 329 7.36 -6.92 7.40
N VAL A 330 8.28 -7.71 6.84
CA VAL A 330 9.03 -8.73 7.60
C VAL A 330 9.74 -8.09 8.79
N ASP A 331 10.43 -6.98 8.53
CA ASP A 331 11.19 -6.24 9.53
C ASP A 331 10.30 -5.73 10.67
N PHE A 332 9.05 -5.37 10.33
CA PHE A 332 8.09 -4.77 11.26
C PHE A 332 7.18 -5.78 11.98
N TYR A 333 6.84 -6.90 11.34
CA TYR A 333 5.93 -7.92 11.86
C TYR A 333 6.66 -9.22 12.18
N GLN A 334 7.82 -9.13 12.82
CA GLN A 334 8.72 -10.26 13.07
C GLN A 334 8.03 -11.43 13.79
N ASP A 335 7.18 -11.15 14.77
CA ASP A 335 6.41 -12.18 15.49
C ASP A 335 5.49 -12.98 14.55
N ILE A 336 4.88 -12.32 13.56
CA ILE A 336 4.01 -12.96 12.57
C ILE A 336 4.84 -13.78 11.58
N VAL A 337 5.98 -13.25 11.13
CA VAL A 337 6.92 -14.01 10.26
C VAL A 337 7.37 -15.29 10.96
N LYS A 338 7.70 -15.19 12.25
CA LYS A 338 8.07 -16.35 13.08
C LYS A 338 6.91 -17.34 13.19
N GLU A 339 5.70 -16.86 13.42
CA GLU A 339 4.51 -17.70 13.53
C GLU A 339 4.17 -18.43 12.22
N VAL A 340 4.29 -17.75 11.07
CA VAL A 340 4.15 -18.37 9.74
C VAL A 340 5.14 -19.53 9.57
N SER A 341 6.40 -19.32 9.97
CA SER A 341 7.43 -20.36 9.90
C SER A 341 7.20 -21.51 10.89
N GLU A 342 6.87 -21.21 12.16
CA GLU A 342 6.66 -22.23 13.20
C GLU A 342 5.42 -23.11 12.94
N ARG A 343 4.42 -22.58 12.23
CA ARG A 343 3.24 -23.33 11.75
C ARG A 343 3.51 -24.15 10.48
N GLY A 344 4.72 -24.11 9.94
CA GLY A 344 5.16 -24.96 8.84
C GLY A 344 4.76 -24.47 7.44
N HIS A 345 4.41 -23.19 7.30
CA HIS A 345 4.19 -22.59 5.99
C HIS A 345 5.52 -22.23 5.32
N GLU A 346 5.53 -22.24 4.00
CA GLU A 346 6.70 -21.83 3.23
C GLU A 346 6.77 -20.31 3.15
N ILE A 347 7.96 -19.73 3.34
CA ILE A 347 8.18 -18.29 3.20
C ILE A 347 8.97 -18.02 1.93
N GLY A 348 8.38 -17.20 1.06
CA GLY A 348 8.98 -16.66 -0.15
C GLY A 348 9.41 -15.20 0.02
N ASN A 349 10.34 -14.78 -0.82
CA ASN A 349 10.81 -13.39 -0.88
C ASN A 349 10.04 -12.61 -1.97
N HIS A 350 9.52 -11.44 -1.62
CA HIS A 350 8.79 -10.55 -2.54
C HIS A 350 9.41 -9.16 -2.70
N THR A 351 10.73 -9.03 -2.55
CA THR A 351 11.50 -7.76 -2.49
C THR A 351 11.28 -6.96 -1.21
N TRP A 352 12.05 -5.88 -1.01
CA TRP A 352 11.99 -5.12 0.22
C TRP A 352 10.81 -4.14 0.25
N ASN A 353 10.62 -3.39 -0.84
CA ASN A 353 9.60 -2.35 -0.96
C ASN A 353 8.75 -2.49 -2.24
N HIS A 354 8.57 -3.71 -2.75
CA HIS A 354 7.74 -4.02 -3.93
C HIS A 354 8.21 -3.34 -5.24
N LYS A 355 9.53 -3.09 -5.38
CA LYS A 355 10.07 -2.44 -6.57
C LYS A 355 10.05 -3.38 -7.77
N GLN A 356 9.79 -2.82 -8.95
CA GLN A 356 9.91 -3.56 -10.21
C GLN A 356 11.39 -3.78 -10.57
N LEU A 357 11.92 -4.96 -10.25
CA LEU A 357 13.36 -5.28 -10.37
C LEU A 357 13.95 -5.06 -11.77
N THR A 358 13.16 -5.23 -12.83
CA THR A 358 13.61 -5.03 -14.22
C THR A 358 13.99 -3.59 -14.56
N LYS A 359 13.64 -2.63 -13.69
CA LYS A 359 13.98 -1.21 -13.82
C LYS A 359 15.21 -0.81 -13.00
N LEU A 360 15.77 -1.73 -12.21
CA LEU A 360 16.85 -1.46 -11.27
C LEU A 360 18.21 -1.91 -11.84
N GLY A 361 19.29 -1.29 -11.34
CA GLY A 361 20.65 -1.77 -11.56
C GLY A 361 20.97 -2.98 -10.66
N GLU A 362 21.97 -3.77 -11.05
CA GLU A 362 22.38 -5.02 -10.38
C GLU A 362 22.50 -4.91 -8.85
N GLU A 363 23.18 -3.88 -8.34
CA GLU A 363 23.37 -3.72 -6.89
C GLU A 363 22.06 -3.44 -6.15
N ASN A 364 21.15 -2.66 -6.72
CA ASN A 364 19.84 -2.40 -6.14
C ASN A 364 18.95 -3.66 -6.17
N ILE A 365 19.07 -4.48 -7.22
CA ILE A 365 18.38 -5.78 -7.29
C ILE A 365 18.88 -6.69 -6.17
N LYS A 366 20.20 -6.79 -6.00
CA LYS A 366 20.81 -7.57 -4.90
C LYS A 366 20.36 -7.06 -3.54
N GLU A 367 20.23 -5.75 -3.35
CA GLU A 367 19.77 -5.17 -2.09
C GLU A 367 18.32 -5.56 -1.79
N GLU A 368 17.40 -5.36 -2.75
CA GLU A 368 15.99 -5.72 -2.62
C GLU A 368 15.79 -7.21 -2.29
N ILE A 369 16.65 -8.08 -2.81
CA ILE A 369 16.58 -9.53 -2.57
C ILE A 369 17.27 -9.93 -1.26
N ASN A 370 18.54 -9.54 -1.08
CA ASN A 370 19.37 -10.06 0.01
C ASN A 370 18.95 -9.51 1.38
N ARG A 371 18.42 -8.28 1.43
CA ARG A 371 17.98 -7.70 2.69
C ARG A 371 16.78 -8.46 3.27
N VAL A 372 15.83 -8.83 2.42
CA VAL A 372 14.68 -9.69 2.80
C VAL A 372 15.17 -11.07 3.24
N ASN A 373 16.08 -11.68 2.47
CA ASN A 373 16.64 -13.00 2.81
C ASN A 373 17.31 -13.01 4.19
N GLN A 374 18.05 -11.94 4.50
CA GLN A 374 18.73 -11.81 5.79
C GLN A 374 17.72 -11.59 6.92
N ALA A 375 16.76 -10.69 6.75
CA ALA A 375 15.73 -10.42 7.76
C ALA A 375 14.93 -11.68 8.11
N ILE A 376 14.50 -12.44 7.11
CA ILE A 376 13.76 -13.69 7.34
C ILE A 376 14.66 -14.71 8.05
N GLN A 377 15.91 -14.87 7.61
CA GLN A 377 16.86 -15.78 8.27
C GLN A 377 17.13 -15.42 9.73
N ASP A 378 17.22 -14.14 10.07
CA ASP A 378 17.47 -13.70 11.44
C ASP A 378 16.28 -13.98 12.37
N ILE A 379 15.06 -13.96 11.83
CA ILE A 379 13.82 -14.21 12.57
C ILE A 379 13.54 -15.71 12.71
N THR A 380 13.64 -16.48 11.62
CA THR A 380 13.18 -17.88 11.55
C THR A 380 14.32 -18.89 11.66
N GLY A 381 15.56 -18.47 11.42
CA GLY A 381 16.71 -19.35 11.26
C GLY A 381 16.85 -19.95 9.86
N GLU A 382 15.89 -19.72 8.96
CA GLU A 382 15.82 -20.28 7.61
C GLU A 382 15.77 -19.17 6.56
N LYS A 383 16.39 -19.40 5.40
CA LYS A 383 16.28 -18.47 4.27
C LYS A 383 15.02 -18.75 3.46
N PRO A 384 14.43 -17.75 2.79
CA PRO A 384 13.36 -17.98 1.84
C PRO A 384 13.77 -19.01 0.78
N THR A 385 12.88 -19.94 0.49
CA THR A 385 13.13 -21.05 -0.44
C THR A 385 12.72 -20.73 -1.88
N VAL A 386 11.90 -19.71 -2.05
CA VAL A 386 11.34 -19.26 -3.34
C VAL A 386 11.29 -17.74 -3.40
N PHE A 387 11.25 -17.20 -4.62
CA PHE A 387 11.15 -15.77 -4.88
C PHE A 387 10.00 -15.50 -5.83
N ARG A 388 9.25 -14.41 -5.63
CA ARG A 388 8.27 -13.94 -6.60
C ARG A 388 8.58 -12.49 -6.96
N PRO A 389 8.85 -12.15 -8.23
CA PRO A 389 9.05 -10.76 -8.62
C PRO A 389 7.73 -9.99 -8.53
N PRO A 390 7.73 -8.77 -7.94
CA PRO A 390 6.61 -7.85 -8.04
C PRO A 390 6.12 -7.70 -9.48
N TYR A 391 4.81 -7.67 -9.65
CA TYR A 391 4.13 -7.58 -10.96
C TYR A 391 4.41 -8.76 -11.92
N GLY A 392 5.06 -9.82 -11.45
CA GLY A 392 5.55 -10.91 -12.30
C GLY A 392 6.68 -10.48 -13.25
N ALA A 393 7.31 -9.33 -13.02
CA ALA A 393 8.29 -8.76 -13.93
C ALA A 393 9.69 -9.33 -13.70
N SER A 394 10.24 -10.06 -14.68
CA SER A 394 11.63 -10.54 -14.67
C SER A 394 12.36 -10.27 -15.98
N ASN A 395 13.69 -10.29 -15.94
CA ASN A 395 14.59 -10.26 -17.09
C ASN A 395 15.86 -11.09 -16.79
N ALA A 396 16.73 -11.26 -17.77
CA ALA A 396 17.94 -12.09 -17.62
C ALA A 396 18.84 -11.69 -16.44
N LEU A 397 18.95 -10.39 -16.16
CA LEU A 397 19.73 -9.90 -15.02
C LEU A 397 19.09 -10.28 -13.69
N VAL A 398 17.76 -10.12 -13.57
CA VAL A 398 17.02 -10.53 -12.37
C VAL A 398 17.15 -12.03 -12.16
N ASP A 399 16.94 -12.83 -13.21
CA ASP A 399 17.02 -14.29 -13.13
C ASP A 399 18.44 -14.77 -12.76
N GLU A 400 19.49 -14.11 -13.24
CA GLU A 400 20.89 -14.42 -12.89
C GLU A 400 21.20 -14.16 -11.42
N LEU A 401 20.57 -13.14 -10.82
CA LEU A 401 20.80 -12.74 -9.44
C LEU A 401 19.96 -13.52 -8.43
N LEU A 402 18.98 -14.32 -8.89
CA LEU A 402 18.16 -15.17 -8.04
C LEU A 402 18.86 -16.51 -7.78
N HIS A 403 19.01 -16.86 -6.49
CA HIS A 403 19.59 -18.13 -6.05
C HIS A 403 18.54 -19.16 -5.61
N VAL A 404 17.26 -18.82 -5.79
CA VAL A 404 16.10 -19.65 -5.49
C VAL A 404 15.13 -19.61 -6.68
N PRO A 405 14.24 -20.59 -6.85
CA PRO A 405 13.27 -20.58 -7.94
C PRO A 405 12.43 -19.30 -7.96
N SER A 406 12.31 -18.68 -9.14
CA SER A 406 11.35 -17.62 -9.41
C SER A 406 9.97 -18.23 -9.68
N VAL A 407 8.99 -17.89 -8.86
CA VAL A 407 7.67 -18.51 -8.81
C VAL A 407 6.61 -17.49 -9.18
N LEU A 408 5.98 -17.71 -10.34
CA LEU A 408 4.77 -16.99 -10.75
C LEU A 408 3.52 -17.77 -10.32
N TRP A 409 2.39 -17.51 -10.97
CA TRP A 409 1.12 -18.18 -10.71
C TRP A 409 0.48 -18.63 -12.01
N ASN A 410 -0.48 -19.54 -11.92
CA ASN A 410 -1.31 -19.95 -13.06
C ASN A 410 -2.81 -19.71 -12.82
N ILE A 411 -3.19 -19.30 -11.61
CA ILE A 411 -4.50 -18.75 -11.29
C ILE A 411 -4.26 -17.42 -10.58
N ASP A 412 -4.55 -16.32 -11.26
CA ASP A 412 -4.68 -15.01 -10.63
C ASP A 412 -6.12 -14.88 -10.15
N THR A 413 -6.33 -14.84 -8.83
CA THR A 413 -7.69 -14.74 -8.28
C THR A 413 -8.33 -13.38 -8.53
N LEU A 414 -7.53 -12.39 -8.90
CA LEU A 414 -7.94 -11.00 -8.99
C LEU A 414 -8.57 -10.52 -7.68
N ASP A 415 -8.12 -11.03 -6.53
CA ASP A 415 -8.62 -10.62 -5.21
C ASP A 415 -8.30 -9.15 -4.93
N TRP A 416 -7.08 -8.72 -5.25
CA TRP A 416 -6.60 -7.33 -5.27
C TRP A 416 -7.43 -6.38 -6.16
N LYS A 417 -8.27 -6.94 -7.04
CA LYS A 417 -9.12 -6.22 -7.99
C LYS A 417 -10.60 -6.31 -7.65
N SER A 418 -11.08 -7.52 -7.36
CA SER A 418 -12.49 -7.84 -7.21
C SER A 418 -13.02 -7.58 -5.80
N HIS A 419 -12.19 -7.76 -4.76
CA HIS A 419 -12.54 -7.64 -3.33
C HIS A 419 -13.91 -8.28 -3.00
N ASP A 420 -14.24 -9.39 -3.65
CA ASP A 420 -15.47 -10.15 -3.46
C ASP A 420 -15.09 -11.63 -3.28
N PRO A 421 -15.29 -12.19 -2.08
CA PRO A 421 -14.94 -13.58 -1.78
C PRO A 421 -15.53 -14.59 -2.76
N ASN A 422 -16.73 -14.32 -3.27
CA ASN A 422 -17.39 -15.22 -4.21
C ASN A 422 -16.76 -15.13 -5.59
N LYS A 423 -16.34 -13.94 -6.05
CA LYS A 423 -15.63 -13.81 -7.32
C LYS A 423 -14.28 -14.52 -7.28
N VAL A 424 -13.55 -14.41 -6.17
CA VAL A 424 -12.31 -15.16 -5.93
C VAL A 424 -12.58 -16.67 -6.03
N LEU A 425 -13.60 -17.16 -5.30
CA LEU A 425 -14.00 -18.56 -5.35
C LEU A 425 -14.35 -19.02 -6.77
N GLU A 426 -15.12 -18.24 -7.53
CA GLU A 426 -15.53 -18.60 -8.89
C GLU A 426 -14.33 -18.64 -9.86
N VAL A 427 -13.35 -17.75 -9.70
CA VAL A 427 -12.10 -17.80 -10.48
C VAL A 427 -11.32 -19.08 -10.15
N VAL A 428 -11.22 -19.44 -8.87
CA VAL A 428 -10.57 -20.69 -8.45
C VAL A 428 -11.31 -21.89 -9.05
N LYS A 429 -12.63 -22.01 -8.86
CA LYS A 429 -13.46 -23.09 -9.43
C LYS A 429 -13.27 -23.25 -10.93
N THR A 430 -13.23 -22.15 -11.66
CA THR A 430 -13.14 -22.16 -13.13
C THR A 430 -11.79 -22.67 -13.64
N ASN A 431 -10.71 -22.42 -12.89
CA ASN A 431 -9.35 -22.63 -13.37
C ASN A 431 -8.59 -23.72 -12.59
N LEU A 432 -9.21 -24.30 -11.56
CA LEU A 432 -8.58 -25.29 -10.68
C LEU A 432 -8.11 -26.53 -11.47
N LYS A 433 -6.87 -26.92 -11.22
CA LYS A 433 -6.26 -28.14 -11.74
C LYS A 433 -5.17 -28.63 -10.77
N PRO A 434 -4.76 -29.91 -10.84
CA PRO A 434 -3.60 -30.38 -10.08
C PRO A 434 -2.39 -29.48 -10.31
N ASN A 435 -1.68 -29.21 -9.23
CA ASN A 435 -0.49 -28.38 -9.21
C ASN A 435 -0.75 -26.91 -9.62
N ALA A 436 -1.96 -26.41 -9.40
CA ALA A 436 -2.26 -24.98 -9.52
C ALA A 436 -1.51 -24.17 -8.46
N ILE A 437 -1.01 -22.99 -8.86
CA ILE A 437 -0.40 -22.00 -7.97
C ILE A 437 -1.33 -20.78 -8.02
N ILE A 438 -2.00 -20.54 -6.90
CA ILE A 438 -3.10 -19.59 -6.76
C ILE A 438 -2.56 -18.32 -6.10
N LEU A 439 -2.56 -17.21 -6.83
CA LEU A 439 -2.15 -15.90 -6.33
C LEU A 439 -3.32 -15.24 -5.58
N MET A 440 -3.04 -14.84 -4.35
CA MET A 440 -3.88 -14.00 -3.48
C MET A 440 -3.00 -13.01 -2.71
N HIS A 441 -3.60 -12.08 -1.97
CA HIS A 441 -2.92 -11.06 -1.19
C HIS A 441 -3.49 -11.05 0.24
N ASP A 442 -2.66 -11.38 1.24
CA ASP A 442 -3.10 -11.50 2.64
C ASP A 442 -3.28 -10.16 3.35
N ILE A 443 -3.24 -9.05 2.61
CA ILE A 443 -3.43 -7.69 3.12
C ILE A 443 -4.90 -7.23 3.07
N HIS A 444 -5.81 -8.01 2.48
CA HIS A 444 -7.22 -7.66 2.33
C HIS A 444 -8.14 -8.55 3.18
N GLU A 445 -9.09 -7.95 3.91
CA GLU A 445 -10.06 -8.71 4.73
C GLU A 445 -10.97 -9.60 3.86
N THR A 446 -11.33 -9.14 2.66
CA THR A 446 -12.10 -9.92 1.69
C THR A 446 -11.35 -11.16 1.19
N THR A 447 -10.01 -11.13 1.19
CA THR A 447 -9.21 -12.31 0.86
C THR A 447 -9.28 -13.33 1.99
N VAL A 448 -9.31 -12.91 3.27
CA VAL A 448 -9.52 -13.81 4.41
C VAL A 448 -10.86 -14.56 4.27
N GLU A 449 -11.94 -13.83 3.97
CA GLU A 449 -13.25 -14.43 3.72
C GLU A 449 -13.24 -15.38 2.51
N ALA A 450 -12.50 -15.04 1.45
CA ALA A 450 -12.35 -15.87 0.27
C ALA A 450 -11.58 -17.17 0.56
N VAL A 451 -10.53 -17.10 1.38
CA VAL A 451 -9.70 -18.26 1.74
C VAL A 451 -10.56 -19.33 2.41
N ALA A 452 -11.46 -18.95 3.33
CA ALA A 452 -12.38 -19.91 3.93
C ALA A 452 -13.22 -20.65 2.87
N LEU A 453 -13.82 -19.91 1.93
CA LEU A 453 -14.62 -20.48 0.86
C LEU A 453 -13.80 -21.35 -0.11
N VAL A 454 -12.57 -20.94 -0.41
CA VAL A 454 -11.65 -21.66 -1.29
C VAL A 454 -11.20 -22.96 -0.63
N LEU A 455 -10.86 -22.95 0.66
CA LEU A 455 -10.48 -24.15 1.41
C LEU A 455 -11.63 -25.17 1.47
N ASP A 456 -12.86 -24.71 1.78
CA ASP A 456 -14.08 -25.52 1.72
C ASP A 456 -14.22 -26.22 0.35
N TYR A 457 -14.04 -25.45 -0.73
CA TYR A 457 -14.16 -25.97 -2.08
C TYR A 457 -13.04 -26.97 -2.43
N LEU A 458 -11.79 -26.65 -2.09
CA LEU A 458 -10.65 -27.54 -2.32
C LEU A 458 -10.84 -28.88 -1.62
N GLU A 459 -11.24 -28.89 -0.34
CA GLU A 459 -11.53 -30.11 0.40
C GLU A 459 -12.65 -30.92 -0.27
N SER A 460 -13.72 -30.26 -0.70
CA SER A 460 -14.84 -30.91 -1.38
C SER A 460 -14.47 -31.59 -2.71
N GLU A 461 -13.44 -31.08 -3.39
CA GLU A 461 -12.91 -31.61 -4.65
C GLU A 461 -11.74 -32.60 -4.47
N GLY A 462 -11.38 -32.85 -3.20
CA GLY A 462 -10.28 -33.74 -2.80
C GLY A 462 -8.89 -33.16 -3.05
N TYR A 463 -8.74 -31.83 -3.01
CA TYR A 463 -7.46 -31.16 -3.08
C TYR A 463 -6.91 -30.80 -1.70
N THR A 464 -5.59 -30.84 -1.55
CA THR A 464 -4.89 -30.33 -0.37
C THR A 464 -3.96 -29.18 -0.77
N SER A 465 -3.97 -28.09 0.00
CA SER A 465 -3.00 -27.00 -0.19
C SER A 465 -1.67 -27.35 0.48
N VAL A 466 -0.58 -27.18 -0.25
CA VAL A 466 0.80 -27.41 0.17
C VAL A 466 1.68 -26.20 -0.16
N GLY A 467 2.93 -26.21 0.31
CA GLY A 467 3.95 -25.24 -0.13
C GLY A 467 4.19 -25.31 -1.64
N VAL A 468 4.50 -24.18 -2.26
CA VAL A 468 4.73 -24.10 -3.71
C VAL A 468 5.93 -24.93 -4.13
N SER A 469 6.95 -25.09 -3.28
CA SER A 469 8.07 -25.99 -3.56
C SER A 469 7.64 -27.45 -3.78
N ASP A 470 6.61 -27.93 -3.07
CA ASP A 470 6.09 -29.30 -3.24
C ASP A 470 5.38 -29.45 -4.59
N VAL A 471 4.63 -28.42 -5.01
CA VAL A 471 3.95 -28.37 -6.30
C VAL A 471 4.94 -28.31 -7.47
N LEU A 472 6.09 -27.69 -7.28
CA LEU A 472 7.13 -27.57 -8.31
C LEU A 472 7.94 -28.87 -8.51
N GLN A 473 8.13 -29.68 -7.46
CA GLN A 473 8.85 -30.95 -7.54
C GLN A 473 8.06 -32.04 -8.30
N ASP A 474 6.73 -31.99 -8.29
CA ASP A 474 5.85 -32.97 -8.95
C ASP A 474 5.68 -32.73 -10.48
N LYS A 475 6.39 -31.76 -11.08
CA LYS A 475 6.38 -31.51 -12.54
C LYS A 475 7.38 -32.37 -13.33
N GLY A 476 7.72 -33.55 -12.81
CA GLY A 476 8.67 -34.50 -13.40
C GLY A 476 8.27 -35.04 -14.77
#